data_AF-A0A8H7BX14-F1
#
_entry.id   AF-A0A8H7BX14-F1
#
_cell.length_a   1.000
_cell.length_b   1.000
_cell.length_c   1.000
_cell.angle_alpha   90.00
_cell.angle_beta   90.00
_cell.angle_gamma   90.00
#
_symmetry.space_group_name_H-M   'P 1'
#
loop_
_entity.id
_entity.type
_entity.pdbx_description
1 polymer ?
#
loop_
_entity_poly.entity_id
_entity_poly.type
_entity_poly.pdbx_seq_one_letter_code
_entity_poly.pdbx_strand_id
1 'polypeptide(L)'
;MQRFGRLSTLGRPCEQFRFMRLMSTRPDYVPGVRGYAPGFAPPEGTRESPKIARKRRDPGLSLPSHLPKAEGSSSSATTTETTSPQKQYREDLRSLRHAYARELLEKHGRREAASAMKRAAEEERIQTQKKALEEERAQKKQHELEVIQMLELELPKSEEQMDRKAQRSTNRQAHEKTLRDQRMKQLIKLYGSTADFVTLENLDAKVDEVLHHRRPPFVTNTVSDMIDTPAAEAEEVEKRKALIREAMGL
;
A
#
# COMPACT_ATOMS: atom_id res chain seq x y z
N MET A 1 44.44 12.43 -28.67
CA MET A 1 44.12 10.98 -28.67
C MET A 1 42.62 10.80 -28.84
N GLN A 2 42.20 10.32 -30.01
CA GLN A 2 40.81 10.00 -30.34
C GLN A 2 40.45 8.62 -29.77
N ARG A 3 39.31 8.48 -29.07
CA ARG A 3 38.66 7.19 -28.85
C ARG A 3 37.14 7.28 -29.01
N PHE A 4 36.75 6.75 -30.16
CA PHE A 4 35.51 6.12 -30.61
C PHE A 4 34.39 5.84 -29.59
N GLY A 5 33.17 6.13 -30.05
CA GLY A 5 31.91 5.89 -29.36
C GLY A 5 31.46 4.43 -29.30
N ARG A 6 30.41 4.20 -28.52
CA ARG A 6 29.70 2.92 -28.41
C ARG A 6 28.20 3.13 -28.56
N LEU A 7 27.75 2.81 -29.77
CA LEU A 7 26.59 2.00 -30.15
C LEU A 7 25.39 1.97 -29.19
N SER A 8 24.33 2.63 -29.65
CA SER A 8 22.92 2.41 -29.36
C SER A 8 22.51 0.95 -29.60
N THR A 9 21.92 0.30 -28.60
CA THR A 9 21.20 -0.97 -28.76
C THR A 9 19.76 -0.71 -29.18
N LEU A 10 19.46 -1.12 -30.41
CA LEU A 10 18.13 -1.13 -31.02
C LEU A 10 17.18 -2.07 -30.25
N GLY A 11 15.95 -1.60 -30.06
CA GLY A 11 14.85 -2.35 -29.46
C GLY A 11 14.50 -3.61 -30.23
N ARG A 12 14.13 -4.66 -29.49
CA ARG A 12 13.45 -5.84 -30.03
C ARG A 12 11.95 -5.69 -29.82
N PRO A 13 11.13 -5.98 -30.85
CA PRO A 13 9.68 -6.06 -30.69
C PRO A 13 9.34 -7.28 -29.82
N CYS A 14 8.57 -7.02 -28.76
CA CYS A 14 8.04 -8.02 -27.86
C CYS A 14 6.86 -8.72 -28.54
N GLU A 15 7.15 -9.77 -29.32
CA GLU A 15 6.11 -10.64 -29.87
C GLU A 15 5.53 -11.54 -28.78
N GLN A 16 4.23 -11.35 -28.54
CA GLN A 16 3.23 -12.40 -28.35
C GLN A 16 3.67 -13.68 -27.61
N PHE A 17 4.09 -13.56 -26.35
CA PHE A 17 3.94 -14.69 -25.43
C PHE A 17 2.47 -14.83 -25.04
N ARG A 18 1.77 -15.70 -25.75
CA ARG A 18 0.49 -16.28 -25.31
C ARG A 18 0.69 -16.81 -23.90
N PHE A 19 -0.12 -16.31 -22.97
CA PHE A 19 -0.20 -16.76 -21.58
C PHE A 19 -0.62 -18.24 -21.54
N MET A 20 0.36 -19.15 -21.63
CA MET A 20 0.25 -20.46 -20.98
C MET A 20 0.21 -20.15 -19.48
N ARG A 21 -1.01 -20.03 -18.94
CA ARG A 21 -1.27 -19.84 -17.51
C ARG A 21 -0.94 -21.16 -16.82
N LEU A 22 0.37 -21.41 -16.64
CA LEU A 22 0.88 -22.47 -15.78
C LEU A 22 0.36 -22.16 -14.38
N MET A 23 -0.70 -22.87 -13.98
CA MET A 23 -1.27 -22.82 -12.64
C MET A 23 -0.14 -23.14 -11.66
N SER A 24 0.20 -22.17 -10.81
CA SER A 24 1.12 -22.38 -9.69
C SER A 24 0.62 -23.54 -8.85
N THR A 25 1.41 -24.62 -8.73
CA THR A 25 1.12 -25.75 -7.84
C THR A 25 1.41 -25.44 -6.38
N ARG A 26 1.92 -24.23 -6.06
CA ARG A 26 2.23 -23.82 -4.69
C ARG A 26 1.08 -22.99 -4.10
N PRO A 27 0.46 -23.41 -2.99
CA PRO A 27 -0.69 -22.74 -2.38
C PRO A 27 -0.37 -21.35 -1.81
N ASP A 28 0.91 -21.05 -1.57
CA ASP A 28 1.33 -19.84 -0.84
C ASP A 28 1.76 -18.68 -1.75
N TYR A 29 1.75 -18.86 -3.08
CA TYR A 29 2.17 -17.84 -4.02
C TYR A 29 1.06 -16.83 -4.31
N VAL A 30 1.31 -15.55 -4.01
CA VAL A 30 0.46 -14.43 -4.38
C VAL A 30 1.29 -13.46 -5.23
N PRO A 31 0.99 -13.30 -6.54
CA PRO A 31 1.76 -12.45 -7.44
C PRO A 31 1.96 -11.04 -6.88
N GLY A 32 3.22 -10.63 -6.74
CA GLY A 32 3.58 -9.29 -6.24
C GLY A 32 3.43 -9.09 -4.73
N VAL A 33 3.03 -10.11 -3.96
CA VAL A 33 2.79 -9.96 -2.50
C VAL A 33 3.55 -10.99 -1.68
N ARG A 34 3.49 -12.29 -2.03
CA ARG A 34 4.08 -13.38 -1.22
C ARG A 34 4.61 -14.52 -2.09
N GLY A 35 5.73 -15.09 -1.65
CA GLY A 35 6.34 -16.28 -2.25
C GLY A 35 7.18 -15.98 -3.49
N TYR A 36 8.00 -16.96 -3.89
CA TYR A 36 8.73 -16.92 -5.15
C TYR A 36 7.79 -17.26 -6.31
N ALA A 37 7.98 -16.60 -7.45
CA ALA A 37 7.21 -16.88 -8.65
C ALA A 37 7.37 -18.35 -9.08
N PRO A 38 6.32 -18.98 -9.63
CA PRO A 38 6.42 -20.34 -10.14
C PRO A 38 7.53 -20.41 -11.20
N GLY A 39 8.44 -21.38 -11.07
CA GLY A 39 9.61 -21.53 -11.94
C GLY A 39 10.87 -20.83 -11.46
N PHE A 40 10.79 -19.98 -10.43
CA PHE A 40 11.96 -19.41 -9.76
C PHE A 40 12.21 -20.14 -8.46
N ALA A 41 13.32 -20.88 -8.39
CA ALA A 41 13.77 -21.47 -7.15
C ALA A 41 14.17 -20.37 -6.16
N PRO A 42 13.94 -20.55 -4.84
CA PRO A 42 14.53 -19.68 -3.84
C PRO A 42 16.07 -19.70 -3.99
N PRO A 43 16.77 -18.59 -3.69
CA PRO A 43 18.23 -18.60 -3.58
C PRO A 43 18.70 -19.67 -2.60
N GLU A 44 19.85 -20.30 -2.87
CA GLU A 44 20.44 -21.30 -2.00
C GLU A 44 20.57 -20.77 -0.55
N GLY A 45 20.16 -21.59 0.42
CA GLY A 45 20.17 -21.22 1.84
C GLY A 45 18.95 -20.42 2.33
N THR A 46 18.03 -20.01 1.45
CA THR A 46 16.76 -19.39 1.87
C THR A 46 15.63 -20.42 2.01
N ARG A 47 14.67 -20.15 2.90
CA ARG A 47 13.51 -21.02 3.10
C ARG A 47 12.45 -20.75 2.04
N GLU A 48 11.81 -21.81 1.53
CA GLU A 48 10.71 -21.69 0.57
C GLU A 48 9.47 -21.01 1.16
N SER A 49 9.17 -21.28 2.43
CA SER A 49 8.05 -20.68 3.14
C SER A 49 8.51 -19.50 4.01
N PRO A 50 7.69 -18.44 4.11
CA PRO A 50 8.00 -17.34 5.01
C PRO A 50 8.10 -17.85 6.45
N LYS A 51 9.05 -17.30 7.20
CA LYS A 51 9.21 -17.61 8.62
C LYS A 51 7.91 -17.27 9.35
N ILE A 52 7.22 -18.29 9.88
CA ILE A 52 6.02 -18.10 10.70
C ILE A 52 6.43 -17.24 11.90
N ALA A 53 5.95 -15.99 11.93
CA ALA A 53 6.17 -15.07 13.03
C ALA A 53 5.37 -15.56 14.24
N ARG A 54 5.96 -16.46 15.04
CA ARG A 54 5.41 -16.79 16.35
C ARG A 54 5.56 -15.55 17.23
N LYS A 55 4.44 -14.96 17.65
CA LYS A 55 4.46 -13.89 18.64
C LYS A 55 5.11 -14.44 19.90
N ARG A 56 6.28 -13.91 20.23
CA ARG A 56 6.95 -14.22 21.48
C ARG A 56 6.04 -13.65 22.58
N ARG A 57 5.37 -14.53 23.34
CA ARG A 57 4.48 -14.23 24.50
C ARG A 57 2.96 -14.30 24.25
N ASP A 58 2.47 -15.14 23.34
CA ASP A 58 1.05 -15.52 23.40
C ASP A 58 0.85 -16.46 24.62
N PRO A 59 0.11 -16.04 25.67
CA PRO A 59 0.00 -16.81 26.92
C PRO A 59 -0.71 -18.15 26.71
N GLY A 60 -1.53 -18.29 25.65
CA GLY A 60 -2.15 -19.57 25.26
C GLY A 60 -1.20 -20.58 24.60
N LEU A 61 -0.09 -20.12 23.99
CA LEU A 61 0.85 -21.00 23.26
C LEU A 61 2.12 -21.29 24.04
N SER A 62 2.53 -20.40 24.93
CA SER A 62 3.66 -20.62 25.84
C SER A 62 3.16 -20.77 27.27
N LEU A 63 2.63 -21.94 27.60
CA LEU A 63 2.41 -22.31 28.99
C LEU A 63 3.77 -22.29 29.72
N PRO A 64 3.87 -21.72 30.93
CA PRO A 64 5.06 -21.84 31.75
C PRO A 64 5.43 -23.32 31.89
N SER A 65 6.71 -23.65 31.66
CA SER A 65 7.23 -25.03 31.72
C SER A 65 6.97 -25.72 33.06
N HIS A 66 6.66 -24.96 34.11
CA HIS A 66 6.34 -25.44 35.44
C HIS A 66 4.88 -25.85 35.62
N LEU A 67 3.96 -25.48 34.71
CA LEU A 67 2.60 -26.01 34.76
C LEU A 67 2.64 -27.50 34.40
N PRO A 68 1.93 -28.38 35.15
CA PRO A 68 1.81 -29.77 34.76
C PRO A 68 1.15 -29.81 33.38
N LYS A 69 1.84 -30.41 32.40
CA LYS A 69 1.22 -30.68 31.10
C LYS A 69 0.02 -31.59 31.34
N ALA A 70 -1.13 -31.22 30.79
CA ALA A 70 -2.34 -31.99 30.92
C ALA A 70 -2.06 -33.44 30.49
N GLU A 71 -2.34 -34.36 31.41
CA GLU A 71 -2.49 -35.80 31.19
C GLU A 71 -1.31 -36.48 30.51
N GLY A 72 -0.21 -36.67 31.25
CA GLY A 72 0.82 -37.63 30.83
C GLY A 72 2.21 -37.51 31.45
N SER A 73 2.59 -36.36 32.03
CA SER A 73 3.86 -36.29 32.77
C SER A 73 3.64 -36.62 34.24
N SER A 74 3.63 -37.91 34.51
CA SER A 74 3.79 -38.55 35.81
C SER A 74 5.10 -38.17 36.49
N SER A 75 5.21 -36.92 36.94
CA SER A 75 6.00 -36.61 38.13
C SER A 75 4.99 -36.29 39.22
N SER A 76 4.43 -37.35 39.78
CA SER A 76 3.87 -37.35 41.12
C SER A 76 4.78 -36.52 42.01
N ALA A 77 4.32 -35.32 42.36
CA ALA A 77 4.81 -34.64 43.55
C ALA A 77 4.44 -35.58 44.68
N THR A 78 5.41 -36.41 45.07
CA THR A 78 5.37 -37.14 46.32
C THR A 78 5.07 -36.09 47.38
N THR A 79 3.87 -36.16 47.96
CA THR A 79 3.47 -35.44 49.16
C THR A 79 4.31 -35.99 50.33
N THR A 80 5.63 -35.88 50.24
CA THR A 80 6.49 -36.03 51.40
C THR A 80 6.23 -34.79 52.23
N GLU A 81 5.54 -34.95 53.36
CA GLU A 81 5.31 -33.90 54.33
C GLU A 81 6.64 -33.19 54.60
N THR A 82 6.79 -31.98 54.07
CA THR A 82 8.04 -31.26 54.24
C THR A 82 8.05 -30.75 55.68
N THR A 83 8.93 -31.32 56.49
CA THR A 83 9.07 -31.01 57.93
C THR A 83 9.58 -29.59 58.22
N SER A 84 9.86 -28.78 57.19
CA SER A 84 10.41 -27.44 57.33
C SER A 84 9.36 -26.38 56.98
N PRO A 85 9.07 -25.41 57.88
CA PRO A 85 8.12 -24.32 57.62
C PRO A 85 8.41 -23.52 56.34
N GLN A 86 9.69 -23.35 56.00
CA GLN A 86 10.09 -22.65 54.77
C GLN A 86 9.72 -23.42 53.49
N LYS A 87 9.73 -24.76 53.55
CA LYS A 87 9.34 -25.59 52.40
C LYS A 87 7.83 -25.53 52.18
N GLN A 88 7.04 -25.62 53.26
CA GLN A 88 5.58 -25.44 53.23
C GLN A 88 5.20 -24.10 52.60
N TYR A 89 5.82 -23.00 53.05
CA TYR A 89 5.56 -21.67 52.45
C TYR A 89 5.90 -21.60 50.95
N ARG A 90 6.97 -22.28 50.49
CA ARG A 90 7.30 -22.34 49.06
C ARG A 90 6.31 -23.19 48.26
N GLU A 91 5.76 -24.24 48.87
CA GLU A 91 4.71 -25.07 48.28
C GLU A 91 3.39 -24.30 48.17
N ASP A 92 3.01 -23.54 49.21
CA ASP A 92 1.84 -22.64 49.20
C ASP A 92 1.97 -21.56 48.11
N LEU A 93 3.15 -20.93 48.00
CA LEU A 93 3.40 -19.98 46.91
C LEU A 93 3.33 -20.64 45.54
N ARG A 94 3.75 -21.90 45.42
CA ARG A 94 3.68 -22.65 44.15
C ARG A 94 2.23 -22.95 43.79
N SER A 95 1.42 -23.44 44.73
CA SER A 95 0.00 -23.73 44.50
C SER A 95 -0.77 -22.47 44.11
N LEU A 96 -0.50 -21.35 44.79
CA LEU A 96 -1.08 -20.04 44.49
C LEU A 96 -0.68 -19.54 43.09
N ARG A 97 0.59 -19.67 42.69
CA ARG A 97 1.02 -19.36 41.30
C ARG A 97 0.31 -20.23 40.26
N HIS A 98 0.10 -21.51 40.54
CA HIS A 98 -0.63 -22.40 39.65
C HIS A 98 -2.10 -21.99 39.51
N ALA A 99 -2.76 -21.61 40.60
CA ALA A 99 -4.14 -21.12 40.58
C ALA A 99 -4.27 -19.88 39.69
N TYR A 100 -3.42 -18.87 39.88
CA TYR A 100 -3.44 -17.65 39.07
C TYR A 100 -3.11 -17.91 37.59
N ALA A 101 -2.18 -18.82 37.31
CA ALA A 101 -1.85 -19.17 35.93
C ALA A 101 -3.04 -19.82 35.21
N ARG A 102 -3.78 -20.71 35.88
CA ARG A 102 -5.01 -21.31 35.34
C ARG A 102 -6.08 -20.25 35.06
N GLU A 103 -6.32 -19.35 36.03
CA GLU A 103 -7.30 -18.28 35.89
C GLU A 103 -6.95 -17.34 34.71
N LEU A 104 -5.67 -17.01 34.54
CA LEU A 104 -5.20 -16.17 33.44
C LEU A 104 -5.43 -16.83 32.08
N LEU A 105 -5.15 -18.14 31.97
CA LEU A 105 -5.37 -18.92 30.75
C LEU A 105 -6.86 -19.02 30.40
N GLU A 106 -7.71 -19.25 31.41
CA GLU A 106 -9.15 -19.28 31.21
C GLU A 106 -9.68 -17.92 30.74
N LYS A 107 -9.26 -16.83 31.40
CA LYS A 107 -9.61 -15.46 30.98
C LYS A 107 -9.13 -15.16 29.56
N HIS A 108 -7.95 -15.64 29.17
CA HIS A 108 -7.44 -15.49 27.82
C HIS A 108 -8.29 -16.26 26.80
N GLY A 109 -8.56 -17.55 27.06
CA GLY A 109 -9.39 -18.40 26.20
C GLY A 109 -10.80 -17.83 26.00
N ARG A 110 -11.41 -17.30 27.07
CA ARG A 110 -12.72 -16.62 26.98
C ARG A 110 -12.66 -15.37 26.09
N ARG A 111 -11.59 -14.57 26.18
CA ARG A 111 -11.40 -13.38 25.32
C ARG A 111 -11.19 -13.77 23.86
N GLU A 112 -10.37 -14.79 23.60
CA GLU A 112 -10.13 -15.29 22.26
C GLU A 112 -11.41 -15.84 21.63
N ALA A 113 -12.14 -16.70 22.33
CA ALA A 113 -13.42 -17.24 21.89
C ALA A 113 -14.43 -16.13 21.59
N ALA A 114 -14.57 -15.14 22.49
CA ALA A 114 -15.44 -13.99 22.26
C ALA A 114 -15.01 -13.15 21.05
N SER A 115 -13.71 -12.96 20.84
CA SER A 115 -13.20 -12.23 19.67
C SER A 115 -13.42 -13.01 18.37
N ALA A 116 -13.28 -14.33 18.40
CA ALA A 116 -13.52 -15.21 17.26
C ALA A 116 -15.00 -15.21 16.87
N MET A 117 -15.91 -15.32 17.85
CA MET A 117 -17.36 -15.23 17.61
C MET A 117 -17.77 -13.89 17.00
N LYS A 118 -17.19 -12.78 17.46
CA LYS A 118 -17.45 -11.45 16.87
C LYS A 118 -17.00 -11.37 15.42
N ARG A 119 -15.80 -11.89 15.10
CA ARG A 119 -15.29 -11.92 13.72
C ARG A 119 -16.16 -12.78 12.82
N ALA A 120 -16.55 -13.97 13.26
CA ALA A 120 -17.44 -14.85 12.51
C ALA A 120 -18.78 -14.16 12.19
N ALA A 121 -19.40 -13.52 13.19
CA ALA A 121 -20.66 -12.80 13.00
C ALA A 121 -20.50 -11.59 12.04
N GLU A 122 -19.37 -10.90 12.07
CA GLU A 122 -19.08 -9.80 11.15
C GLU A 122 -18.85 -10.30 9.72
N GLU A 123 -18.13 -11.40 9.55
CA GLU A 123 -17.91 -12.05 8.25
C GLU A 123 -19.22 -12.50 7.62
N GLU A 124 -20.13 -13.09 8.41
CA GLU A 124 -21.48 -13.46 7.94
C GLU A 124 -22.30 -12.24 7.48
N ARG A 125 -22.23 -11.12 8.22
CA ARG A 125 -22.86 -9.85 7.81
C ARG A 125 -22.28 -9.32 6.50
N ILE A 126 -20.97 -9.35 6.34
CA ILE A 126 -20.31 -8.91 5.11
C ILE A 126 -20.70 -9.82 3.94
N GLN A 127 -20.79 -11.14 4.16
CA GLN A 127 -21.18 -12.09 3.12
C GLN A 127 -22.63 -11.88 2.68
N THR A 128 -23.55 -11.68 3.62
CA THR A 128 -24.97 -11.41 3.29
C THR A 128 -25.14 -10.10 2.52
N GLN A 129 -24.45 -9.03 2.94
CA GLN A 129 -24.45 -7.77 2.20
C GLN A 129 -23.88 -7.91 0.78
N LYS A 130 -22.78 -8.66 0.63
CA LYS A 130 -22.19 -8.92 -0.70
C LYS A 130 -23.16 -9.65 -1.62
N LYS A 131 -23.83 -10.70 -1.11
CA LYS A 131 -24.85 -11.44 -1.87
C LYS A 131 -26.00 -10.54 -2.29
N ALA A 132 -26.53 -9.72 -1.39
CA ALA A 132 -27.60 -8.77 -1.70
C ALA A 132 -27.18 -7.76 -2.79
N LEU A 133 -25.96 -7.23 -2.72
CA LEU A 133 -25.43 -6.32 -3.75
C LEU A 133 -25.20 -7.02 -5.11
N GLU A 134 -24.82 -8.30 -5.10
CA GLU A 134 -24.67 -9.09 -6.32
C GLU A 134 -26.02 -9.38 -6.98
N GLU A 135 -27.05 -9.69 -6.19
CA GLU A 135 -28.43 -9.85 -6.65
C GLU A 135 -28.99 -8.54 -7.23
N GLU A 136 -28.81 -7.42 -6.55
CA GLU A 136 -29.23 -6.10 -7.06
C GLU A 136 -28.52 -5.76 -8.38
N ARG A 137 -27.22 -6.04 -8.48
CA ARG A 137 -26.46 -5.86 -9.74
C ARG A 137 -26.97 -6.77 -10.85
N ALA A 138 -27.34 -8.01 -10.53
CA ALA A 138 -27.90 -8.93 -11.51
C ALA A 138 -29.27 -8.45 -12.02
N GLN A 139 -30.14 -8.02 -11.11
CA GLN A 139 -31.45 -7.45 -11.45
C GLN A 139 -31.31 -6.19 -12.30
N LYS A 140 -30.40 -5.27 -11.94
CA LYS A 140 -30.11 -4.07 -12.74
C LYS A 140 -29.64 -4.41 -14.16
N LYS A 141 -28.74 -5.39 -14.30
CA LYS A 141 -28.29 -5.85 -15.62
C LYS A 141 -29.43 -6.46 -16.44
N GLN A 142 -30.30 -7.26 -15.82
CA GLN A 142 -31.47 -7.82 -16.50
C GLN A 142 -32.41 -6.72 -16.98
N HIS A 143 -32.73 -5.76 -16.10
CA HIS A 143 -33.54 -4.60 -16.44
C HIS A 143 -32.90 -3.74 -17.55
N GLU A 144 -31.58 -3.51 -17.52
CA GLU A 144 -30.86 -2.80 -18.59
C GLU A 144 -31.02 -3.53 -19.93
N LEU A 145 -30.90 -4.86 -19.95
CA LEU A 145 -31.10 -5.67 -21.16
C LEU A 145 -32.56 -5.59 -21.67
N GLU A 146 -33.54 -5.62 -20.78
CA GLU A 146 -34.96 -5.45 -21.12
C GLU A 146 -35.22 -4.07 -21.73
N VAL A 147 -34.68 -3.01 -21.13
CA VAL A 147 -34.80 -1.63 -21.65
C VAL A 147 -34.15 -1.49 -23.03
N ILE A 148 -32.96 -2.08 -23.21
CA ILE A 148 -32.28 -2.09 -24.51
C ILE A 148 -33.11 -2.82 -25.56
N GLN A 149 -33.72 -3.95 -25.19
CA GLN A 149 -34.61 -4.72 -26.05
C GLN A 149 -35.87 -3.93 -26.43
N MET A 150 -36.50 -3.23 -25.46
CA MET A 150 -37.69 -2.41 -25.70
C MET A 150 -37.40 -1.18 -26.58
N LEU A 151 -36.22 -0.58 -26.43
CA LEU A 151 -35.83 0.61 -27.19
C LEU A 151 -35.17 0.27 -28.53
N GLU A 152 -35.05 -1.02 -28.89
CA GLU A 152 -34.34 -1.52 -30.07
C GLU A 152 -32.95 -0.89 -30.25
N LEU A 153 -32.30 -0.53 -29.14
CA LEU A 153 -30.97 0.08 -29.18
C LEU A 153 -29.96 -1.00 -29.57
N GLU A 154 -29.32 -0.85 -30.73
CA GLU A 154 -28.18 -1.70 -31.08
C GLU A 154 -27.13 -1.54 -29.99
N LEU A 155 -26.83 -2.63 -29.27
CA LEU A 155 -25.70 -2.68 -28.35
C LEU A 155 -24.46 -2.23 -29.12
N PRO A 156 -23.66 -1.27 -28.59
CA PRO A 156 -22.47 -0.81 -29.29
C PRO A 156 -21.60 -2.04 -29.56
N LYS A 157 -21.39 -2.30 -30.86
CA LYS A 157 -20.67 -3.47 -31.34
C LYS A 157 -19.33 -3.54 -30.62
N SER A 158 -18.86 -4.75 -30.33
CA SER A 158 -17.59 -4.98 -29.59
C SER A 158 -16.42 -4.16 -30.16
N GLU A 159 -16.44 -3.88 -31.46
CA GLU A 159 -15.46 -3.07 -32.19
C GLU A 159 -15.42 -1.61 -31.69
N GLU A 160 -16.56 -0.93 -31.55
CA GLU A 160 -16.61 0.44 -31.02
C GLU A 160 -16.10 0.54 -29.58
N GLN A 161 -16.31 -0.51 -28.79
CA GLN A 161 -15.78 -0.58 -27.43
C GLN A 161 -14.26 -0.78 -27.42
N MET A 162 -13.72 -1.53 -28.37
CA MET A 162 -12.27 -1.71 -28.56
C MET A 162 -11.62 -0.39 -28.98
N ASP A 163 -12.24 0.34 -29.91
CA ASP A 163 -11.75 1.64 -30.38
C ASP A 163 -11.74 2.69 -29.26
N ARG A 164 -12.82 2.76 -28.46
CA ARG A 164 -12.86 3.64 -27.28
C ARG A 164 -11.78 3.30 -26.26
N LYS A 165 -11.50 2.01 -26.03
CA LYS A 165 -10.41 1.58 -25.13
C LYS A 165 -9.04 1.97 -25.69
N ALA A 166 -8.81 1.77 -26.98
CA ALA A 166 -7.59 2.17 -27.65
C ALA A 166 -7.38 3.69 -27.54
N GLN A 167 -8.42 4.49 -27.81
CA GLN A 167 -8.38 5.94 -27.70
C GLN A 167 -8.13 6.43 -26.26
N ARG A 168 -8.74 5.78 -25.26
CA ARG A 168 -8.44 6.10 -23.84
C ARG A 168 -6.98 5.80 -23.48
N SER A 169 -6.44 4.71 -24.01
CA SER A 169 -5.03 4.35 -23.81
C SER A 169 -4.10 5.39 -24.44
N THR A 170 -4.35 5.80 -25.68
CA THR A 170 -3.54 6.82 -26.35
C THR A 170 -3.62 8.17 -25.63
N ASN A 171 -4.81 8.60 -25.19
CA ASN A 171 -4.99 9.83 -24.42
C ASN A 171 -4.23 9.78 -23.08
N ARG A 172 -4.28 8.65 -22.37
CA ARG A 172 -3.51 8.46 -21.14
C ARG A 172 -2.01 8.57 -21.40
N GLN A 173 -1.51 7.91 -22.45
CA GLN A 173 -0.09 7.99 -22.80
C GLN A 173 0.34 9.41 -23.19
N ALA A 174 -0.51 10.14 -23.92
CA ALA A 174 -0.26 11.54 -24.27
C ALA A 174 -0.16 12.42 -23.01
N HIS A 175 -1.10 12.27 -22.08
CA HIS A 175 -1.08 12.98 -20.80
C HIS A 175 0.15 12.61 -19.94
N GLU A 176 0.54 11.33 -19.90
CA GLU A 176 1.75 10.93 -19.19
C GLU A 176 3.02 11.52 -19.82
N LYS A 177 3.07 11.68 -21.15
CA LYS A 177 4.18 12.36 -21.84
C LYS A 177 4.24 13.84 -21.47
N THR A 178 3.12 14.56 -21.51
CA THR A 178 3.10 15.99 -21.14
C THR A 178 3.58 16.22 -19.70
N LEU A 179 3.17 15.36 -18.76
CA LEU A 179 3.66 15.42 -17.38
C LEU A 179 5.17 15.15 -17.27
N ARG A 180 5.72 14.19 -18.06
CA ARG A 180 7.17 13.95 -18.09
C ARG A 180 7.92 15.15 -18.63
N ASP A 181 7.41 15.78 -19.70
CA ASP A 181 8.03 16.95 -20.30
C ASP A 181 8.01 18.15 -19.34
N GLN A 182 6.93 18.33 -18.57
CA GLN A 182 6.86 19.35 -17.52
C GLN A 182 7.92 19.11 -16.43
N ARG A 183 8.07 17.87 -15.95
CA ARG A 183 9.11 17.51 -14.96
C ARG A 183 10.51 17.75 -15.53
N MET A 184 10.74 17.39 -16.80
CA MET A 184 12.02 17.62 -17.46
C MET A 184 12.34 19.12 -17.54
N LYS A 185 11.37 19.96 -17.93
CA LYS A 185 11.53 21.43 -17.94
C LYS A 185 11.87 21.98 -16.56
N GLN A 186 11.23 21.47 -15.51
CA GLN A 186 11.55 21.86 -14.13
C GLN A 186 12.98 21.45 -13.73
N LEU A 187 13.42 20.25 -14.11
CA LEU A 187 14.80 19.80 -13.87
C LEU A 187 15.82 20.65 -14.62
N ILE A 188 15.55 21.03 -15.86
CA ILE A 188 16.42 21.94 -16.63
C ILE A 188 16.48 23.32 -15.95
N LYS A 189 15.34 23.84 -15.47
CA LYS A 189 15.30 25.09 -14.71
C LYS A 189 16.13 25.00 -13.42
N LEU A 190 15.98 23.90 -12.66
CA LEU A 190 16.78 23.65 -11.46
C LEU A 190 18.26 23.55 -11.79
N TYR A 191 18.62 22.86 -12.88
CA TYR A 191 20.00 22.74 -13.35
C TYR A 191 20.58 24.12 -13.68
N GLY A 192 19.82 24.99 -14.34
CA GLY A 192 20.21 26.39 -14.58
C GLY A 192 20.46 27.17 -13.28
N SER A 193 19.66 26.93 -12.24
CA SER A 193 19.85 27.56 -10.92
C SER A 193 20.94 26.93 -10.06
N THR A 194 21.59 25.85 -10.50
CA THR A 194 22.68 25.23 -9.71
C THR A 194 23.89 26.14 -9.59
N ALA A 195 24.07 27.09 -10.52
CA ALA A 195 25.12 28.10 -10.45
C ALA A 195 24.97 29.03 -9.22
N ASP A 196 23.74 29.22 -8.73
CA ASP A 196 23.45 30.06 -7.56
C ASP A 196 23.53 29.28 -6.25
N PHE A 197 23.73 27.96 -6.30
CA PHE A 197 23.80 27.15 -5.09
C PHE A 197 25.06 27.48 -4.30
N VAL A 198 24.90 27.54 -2.98
CA VAL A 198 25.99 27.83 -2.06
C VAL A 198 26.86 26.58 -1.92
N THR A 199 28.09 26.68 -2.40
CA THR A 199 29.20 25.75 -2.22
C THR A 199 30.16 26.30 -1.17
N LEU A 200 31.10 25.48 -0.71
CA LEU A 200 32.12 25.92 0.24
C LEU A 200 33.03 27.02 -0.35
N GLU A 201 33.15 27.09 -1.67
CA GLU A 201 34.00 28.05 -2.37
C GLU A 201 33.34 29.42 -2.55
N ASN A 202 32.00 29.49 -2.63
CA ASN A 202 31.26 30.74 -2.85
C ASN A 202 30.49 31.22 -1.60
N LEU A 203 30.66 30.55 -0.46
CA LEU A 203 29.96 30.85 0.81
C LEU A 203 30.19 32.30 1.26
N ASP A 204 31.45 32.70 1.41
CA ASP A 204 31.79 34.01 1.96
C ASP A 204 31.30 35.15 1.06
N ALA A 205 31.45 34.98 -0.26
CA ALA A 205 30.95 35.95 -1.25
C ALA A 205 29.42 36.11 -1.19
N LYS A 206 28.67 35.02 -0.96
CA LYS A 206 27.21 35.05 -0.80
C LYS A 206 26.80 35.65 0.53
N VAL A 207 27.54 35.41 1.61
CA VAL A 207 27.30 36.07 2.92
C VAL A 207 27.50 37.57 2.78
N ASP A 208 28.59 38.01 2.14
CA ASP A 208 28.84 39.41 1.88
C ASP A 208 27.74 40.02 1.00
N GLU A 209 27.33 39.36 -0.09
CA GLU A 209 26.23 39.83 -0.96
C GLU A 209 24.95 40.10 -0.15
N VAL A 210 24.58 39.18 0.74
CA VAL A 210 23.40 39.31 1.62
C VAL A 210 23.57 40.43 2.64
N LEU A 211 24.76 40.60 3.23
CA LEU A 211 25.03 41.66 4.19
C LEU A 211 25.05 43.06 3.54
N HIS A 212 25.51 43.16 2.30
CA HIS A 212 25.51 44.40 1.51
C HIS A 212 24.10 44.77 1.02
N HIS A 213 23.25 43.78 0.74
CA HIS A 213 21.84 44.01 0.44
C HIS A 213 21.08 44.36 1.74
N ARG A 214 21.22 45.62 2.17
CA ARG A 214 20.68 46.20 3.41
C ARG A 214 19.15 46.18 3.55
N ARG A 215 18.42 45.63 2.57
CA ARG A 215 16.98 45.38 2.63
C ARG A 215 16.75 43.88 2.80
N PRO A 216 16.10 43.42 3.88
CA PRO A 216 15.69 42.04 3.96
C PRO A 216 14.78 41.75 2.75
N PRO A 217 15.01 40.67 1.98
CA PRO A 217 14.15 40.30 0.85
C PRO A 217 12.73 39.91 1.29
N PHE A 218 12.46 39.89 2.60
CA PHE A 218 11.18 39.64 3.24
C PHE A 218 10.54 40.91 3.78
N VAL A 219 10.57 42.03 3.05
CA VAL A 219 9.43 42.94 3.19
C VAL A 219 8.27 42.13 2.66
N THR A 220 7.45 41.59 3.58
CA THR A 220 6.22 40.88 3.28
C THR A 220 5.52 41.66 2.20
N ASN A 221 5.39 41.09 0.99
CA ASN A 221 4.50 41.64 -0.03
C ASN A 221 3.20 41.95 0.70
N THR A 222 2.91 43.22 0.89
CA THR A 222 1.73 43.59 1.63
C THR A 222 0.54 43.12 0.82
N VAL A 223 -0.61 42.90 1.46
CA VAL A 223 -1.82 42.51 0.72
C VAL A 223 -2.11 43.51 -0.42
N SER A 224 -1.69 44.77 -0.28
CA SER A 224 -1.69 45.79 -1.33
C SER A 224 -0.84 45.40 -2.56
N ASP A 225 0.40 44.96 -2.36
CA ASP A 225 1.29 44.57 -3.46
C ASP A 225 0.80 43.30 -4.18
N MET A 226 0.07 42.42 -3.48
CA MET A 226 -0.58 41.26 -4.10
C MET A 226 -1.84 41.66 -4.90
N ILE A 227 -2.61 42.64 -4.41
CA ILE A 227 -3.79 43.18 -5.10
C ILE A 227 -3.39 43.86 -6.42
N ASP A 228 -2.18 44.42 -6.50
CA ASP A 228 -1.64 45.09 -7.69
C ASP A 228 -0.97 44.13 -8.71
N THR A 229 -1.07 42.79 -8.52
CA THR A 229 -0.70 41.78 -9.54
C THR A 229 -1.88 41.20 -10.36
N PRO A 230 -2.96 41.94 -10.70
CA PRO A 230 -4.12 41.36 -11.38
C PRO A 230 -3.84 41.07 -12.87
N ALA A 231 -2.74 41.58 -13.45
CA ALA A 231 -2.47 41.42 -14.88
C ALA A 231 -2.24 39.95 -15.28
N ALA A 232 -1.49 39.18 -14.48
CA ALA A 232 -1.24 37.77 -14.77
C ALA A 232 -2.48 36.89 -14.55
N GLU A 233 -3.27 37.18 -13.51
CA GLU A 233 -4.51 36.45 -13.24
C GLU A 233 -5.62 36.81 -14.25
N ALA A 234 -5.71 38.06 -14.68
CA ALA A 234 -6.67 38.49 -15.71
C ALA A 234 -6.42 37.79 -17.05
N GLU A 235 -5.15 37.70 -17.49
CA GLU A 235 -4.79 36.97 -18.70
C GLU A 235 -5.10 35.46 -18.60
N GLU A 236 -4.90 34.85 -17.42
CA GLU A 236 -5.24 33.45 -17.21
C GLU A 236 -6.76 33.22 -17.20
N VAL A 237 -7.52 34.13 -16.60
CA VAL A 237 -8.99 34.11 -16.60
C VAL A 237 -9.53 34.29 -18.02
N GLU A 238 -8.94 35.16 -18.84
CA GLU A 238 -9.33 35.32 -20.24
C GLU A 238 -9.05 34.05 -21.06
N LYS A 239 -7.88 33.42 -20.87
CA LYS A 239 -7.56 32.13 -21.53
C LYS A 239 -8.55 31.03 -21.15
N ARG A 240 -8.95 30.95 -19.88
CA ARG A 240 -9.98 29.99 -19.43
C ARG A 240 -11.34 30.30 -20.04
N LYS A 241 -11.74 31.56 -20.12
CA LYS A 241 -12.99 31.97 -20.77
C LYS A 241 -12.98 31.66 -22.27
N ALA A 242 -11.85 31.81 -22.94
CA ALA A 242 -11.70 31.45 -24.36
C ALA A 242 -11.84 29.93 -24.58
N LEU A 243 -11.17 29.12 -23.76
CA LEU A 243 -11.29 27.65 -23.82
C LEU A 243 -12.72 27.17 -23.55
N ILE A 244 -13.43 27.81 -22.62
CA ILE A 244 -14.84 27.49 -22.34
C ILE A 244 -15.73 27.87 -23.52
N ARG A 245 -15.49 29.04 -24.15
CA ARG A 245 -16.21 29.46 -25.35
C ARG A 245 -16.01 28.48 -26.51
N GLU A 246 -14.77 28.09 -26.77
CA GLU A 246 -14.43 27.09 -27.78
C GLU A 246 -15.09 25.74 -27.50
N ALA A 247 -15.06 25.27 -26.25
CA ALA A 247 -15.71 24.02 -25.85
C ALA A 247 -17.24 24.06 -25.95
N MET A 248 -17.85 25.25 -25.80
CA MET A 248 -19.30 25.45 -25.94
C MET A 248 -19.72 25.82 -27.37
N GLY A 249 -18.77 26.01 -28.30
CA GLY A 249 -19.06 26.40 -29.69
C GLY A 249 -19.65 27.81 -29.85
N LEU A 250 -19.30 28.74 -28.95
CA LEU A 250 -19.68 30.17 -28.95
C LEU A 250 -18.51 31.05 -29.40
#